data_AF-A0A7S4KSM6-F1
#
_entry.id   AF-A0A7S4KSM6-F1
#
_cell.length_a   1.000
_cell.length_b   1.000
_cell.length_c   1.000
_cell.angle_alpha   90.00
_cell.angle_beta   90.00
_cell.angle_gamma   90.00
#
_symmetry.space_group_name_H-M   'P 1'
#
loop_
_entity.id
_entity.type
_entity.pdbx_description
1 polymer ?
#
loop_
_entity_poly.entity_id
_entity_poly.type
_entity_poly.pdbx_seq_one_letter_code
_entity_poly.pdbx_strand_id
1 'polypeptide(L)'
;SCGCLNFTIHLSGEIEKAKGKEATWFLERTNTKQAYEGTLSLAGIVKLYDFLSTERIVQTGGSQWKVMRCLNCQKDICCSREGRGSPSLLLNSSSIITTKEKTQAVLQSPNFSPVFGLLLSDRSIDPSILLATPSPDPGNRAETLLFQNLQTKVSKFIDEETEAMNERIAEFKKKEEEKLQKLQSQAVNDRKCLWYTLSSSSSSSRSPSSTSSSSSSSSSSS
;
A
#
# COMPACT_ATOMS: atom_id res chain seq x y z
N SER A 1 -9.96 -12.94 -4.10
CA SER A 1 -8.57 -13.42 -3.94
C SER A 1 -8.43 -14.24 -2.67
N CYS A 2 -7.36 -15.02 -2.47
CA CYS A 2 -7.11 -15.63 -1.17
C CYS A 2 -6.68 -14.57 -0.13
N GLY A 3 -6.78 -14.90 1.16
CA GLY A 3 -6.46 -13.95 2.24
C GLY A 3 -5.03 -13.40 2.28
N CYS A 4 -4.10 -14.01 1.53
CA CYS A 4 -2.74 -13.50 1.39
C CYS A 4 -2.42 -12.90 0.01
N LEU A 5 -3.43 -12.76 -0.85
CA LEU A 5 -3.34 -12.20 -2.20
C LEU A 5 -2.57 -13.02 -3.24
N ASN A 6 -1.99 -14.17 -2.88
CA ASN A 6 -1.28 -15.02 -3.85
C ASN A 6 -2.19 -15.60 -4.96
N PHE A 7 -3.48 -15.82 -4.67
CA PHE A 7 -4.44 -16.35 -5.64
C PHE A 7 -5.55 -15.33 -5.89
N THR A 8 -5.90 -15.13 -7.15
CA THR A 8 -7.11 -14.41 -7.58
C THR A 8 -7.92 -15.32 -8.50
N ILE A 9 -9.19 -15.53 -8.13
CA ILE A 9 -10.12 -16.35 -8.91
C ILE A 9 -11.10 -15.41 -9.57
N HIS A 10 -11.12 -15.40 -10.91
CA HIS A 10 -12.05 -14.61 -11.69
C HIS A 10 -13.19 -15.50 -12.16
N LEU A 11 -14.40 -15.17 -11.73
CA LEU A 11 -15.61 -15.96 -12.00
C LEU A 11 -16.46 -15.26 -13.07
N SER A 12 -17.16 -16.06 -13.87
CA SER A 12 -18.19 -15.59 -14.79
C SER A 12 -19.56 -15.80 -14.17
N GLY A 13 -20.39 -14.75 -14.14
CA GLY A 13 -21.76 -14.83 -13.62
C GLY A 13 -21.84 -14.81 -12.09
N GLU A 14 -23.02 -15.16 -11.58
CA GLU A 14 -23.29 -15.21 -10.15
C GLU A 14 -22.71 -16.48 -9.51
N ILE A 15 -22.42 -16.38 -8.21
CA ILE A 15 -21.98 -17.51 -7.39
C ILE A 15 -23.13 -18.01 -6.54
N GLU A 16 -23.27 -19.33 -6.46
CA GLU A 16 -24.32 -19.95 -5.67
C GLU A 16 -23.73 -20.71 -4.49
N LYS A 17 -24.54 -20.90 -3.44
CA LYS A 17 -24.12 -21.77 -2.33
C LYS A 17 -24.08 -23.21 -2.83
N ALA A 18 -22.91 -23.84 -2.74
CA ALA A 18 -22.75 -25.23 -3.16
C ALA A 18 -23.62 -26.15 -2.28
N LYS A 19 -24.32 -27.10 -2.90
CA LYS A 19 -25.22 -28.05 -2.24
C LYS A 19 -24.87 -29.49 -2.62
N GLY A 20 -25.38 -30.43 -1.84
CA GLY A 20 -25.25 -31.86 -2.12
C GLY A 20 -23.89 -32.44 -1.71
N LYS A 21 -23.68 -33.70 -2.11
CA LYS A 21 -22.54 -34.53 -1.65
C LYS A 21 -21.19 -33.92 -2.02
N GLU A 22 -21.10 -33.22 -3.16
CA GLU A 22 -19.88 -32.57 -3.64
C GLU A 22 -19.45 -31.40 -2.73
N ALA A 23 -20.42 -30.63 -2.23
CA ALA A 23 -20.14 -29.60 -1.23
C ALA A 23 -19.69 -30.24 0.09
N THR A 24 -20.37 -31.28 0.57
CA THR A 24 -20.09 -31.89 1.89
C THR A 24 -18.64 -32.37 2.04
N TRP A 25 -18.12 -33.15 1.09
CA TRP A 25 -16.73 -33.63 1.20
C TRP A 25 -15.72 -32.48 1.15
N PHE A 26 -16.01 -31.43 0.37
CA PHE A 26 -15.13 -30.27 0.26
C PHE A 26 -15.13 -29.46 1.56
N LEU A 27 -16.30 -29.30 2.19
CA LEU A 27 -16.44 -28.63 3.49
C LEU A 27 -15.63 -29.34 4.58
N GLU A 28 -15.80 -30.66 4.70
CA GLU A 28 -15.06 -31.50 5.66
C GLU A 28 -13.55 -31.40 5.45
N ARG A 29 -13.10 -31.48 4.20
CA ARG A 29 -11.67 -31.45 3.87
C ARG A 29 -11.03 -30.10 4.12
N THR A 30 -11.74 -29.02 3.82
CA THR A 30 -11.21 -27.66 3.94
C THR A 30 -11.48 -27.04 5.31
N ASN A 31 -12.15 -27.77 6.20
CA ASN A 31 -12.61 -27.31 7.51
C ASN A 31 -13.31 -25.94 7.41
N THR A 32 -14.14 -25.78 6.39
CA THR A 32 -14.88 -24.54 6.13
C THR A 32 -16.35 -24.73 6.43
N LYS A 33 -17.01 -23.66 6.86
CA LYS A 33 -18.45 -23.67 7.16
C LYS A 33 -19.31 -23.62 5.90
N GLN A 34 -18.75 -23.10 4.80
CA GLN A 34 -19.51 -22.85 3.59
C GLN A 34 -18.63 -22.89 2.34
N ALA A 35 -19.18 -23.47 1.27
CA ALA A 35 -18.59 -23.50 -0.05
C ALA A 35 -19.53 -22.82 -1.05
N TYR A 36 -18.95 -22.24 -2.08
CA TYR A 36 -19.68 -21.63 -3.19
C TYR A 36 -19.31 -22.34 -4.48
N GLU A 37 -20.28 -22.47 -5.38
CA GLU A 37 -20.08 -22.97 -6.72
C GLU A 37 -20.11 -21.81 -7.71
N GLY A 38 -19.26 -21.87 -8.74
CA GLY A 38 -19.22 -20.88 -9.79
C GLY A 38 -18.55 -21.40 -11.05
N THR A 39 -18.56 -20.60 -12.10
CA THR A 39 -17.85 -20.90 -13.35
C THR A 39 -16.67 -19.96 -13.50
N LEU A 40 -15.53 -20.45 -13.98
CA LEU A 40 -14.36 -19.61 -14.25
C LEU A 40 -14.61 -18.69 -15.45
N SER A 41 -14.24 -17.42 -15.31
CA SER A 41 -14.15 -16.50 -16.43
C SER A 41 -12.93 -16.80 -17.31
N LEU A 42 -12.79 -16.08 -18.43
CA LEU A 42 -11.62 -16.17 -19.32
C LEU A 42 -10.29 -15.90 -18.61
N ALA A 43 -10.27 -15.01 -17.61
CA ALA A 43 -9.07 -14.75 -16.82
C ALA A 43 -8.70 -15.91 -15.88
N GLY A 44 -9.66 -16.81 -15.61
CA GLY A 44 -9.44 -18.02 -14.83
C GLY A 44 -8.90 -17.75 -13.43
N ILE A 45 -7.88 -18.52 -13.05
CA ILE A 45 -7.24 -18.44 -11.73
C ILE A 45 -5.83 -17.90 -11.91
N VAL A 46 -5.63 -16.68 -11.45
CA VAL A 46 -4.36 -15.98 -11.52
C VAL A 46 -3.58 -16.22 -10.23
N LYS A 47 -2.31 -16.58 -10.36
CA LYS A 47 -1.38 -16.74 -9.25
C LYS A 47 -0.33 -15.66 -9.32
N LEU A 48 -0.04 -15.02 -8.20
CA LEU A 48 1.05 -14.05 -8.11
C LEU A 48 2.41 -14.77 -8.12
N TYR A 49 2.50 -15.88 -7.38
CA TYR A 49 3.68 -16.74 -7.33
C TYR A 49 3.28 -18.21 -7.43
N ASP A 50 3.72 -18.87 -8.50
CA ASP A 50 3.46 -20.30 -8.73
C ASP A 50 4.10 -21.19 -7.67
N PHE A 51 5.31 -20.86 -7.21
CA PHE A 51 5.99 -21.62 -6.15
C PHE A 51 5.29 -21.56 -4.79
N LEU A 52 4.31 -20.65 -4.61
CA LEU A 52 3.43 -20.61 -3.45
C LEU A 52 2.10 -21.34 -3.70
N SER A 53 2.02 -22.16 -4.73
CA SER A 53 0.87 -22.99 -5.05
C SER A 53 1.23 -24.47 -5.04
N THR A 54 0.31 -25.30 -4.58
CA THR A 54 0.35 -26.73 -4.82
C THR A 54 -1.01 -27.21 -5.29
N GLU A 55 -0.97 -28.29 -6.06
CA GLU A 55 -2.12 -28.95 -6.61
C GLU A 55 -2.10 -30.40 -6.18
N ARG A 56 -3.28 -30.93 -5.85
CA ARG A 56 -3.46 -32.34 -5.57
C ARG A 56 -4.73 -32.86 -6.19
N ILE A 57 -4.67 -34.10 -6.62
CA ILE A 57 -5.80 -34.82 -7.17
C ILE A 57 -6.48 -35.60 -6.04
N VAL A 58 -7.80 -35.48 -5.94
CA VAL A 58 -8.63 -36.22 -4.98
C VAL A 58 -9.72 -36.94 -5.75
N GLN A 59 -9.85 -38.25 -5.51
CA GLN A 59 -10.95 -39.03 -6.06
C GLN A 59 -12.08 -39.14 -5.04
N THR A 60 -13.27 -38.70 -5.41
CA THR A 60 -14.48 -38.79 -4.57
C THR A 60 -15.73 -38.82 -5.43
N GLY A 61 -16.73 -39.61 -5.03
CA GLY A 61 -17.99 -39.76 -5.78
C GLY A 61 -17.80 -40.23 -7.23
N GLY A 62 -16.79 -41.07 -7.50
CA GLY A 62 -16.46 -41.53 -8.86
C GLY A 62 -15.87 -40.46 -9.78
N SER A 63 -15.53 -39.29 -9.25
CA SER A 63 -14.96 -38.17 -10.00
C SER A 63 -13.57 -37.77 -9.49
N GLN A 64 -12.77 -37.21 -10.40
CA GLN A 64 -11.45 -36.68 -10.10
C GLN A 64 -11.51 -35.17 -9.89
N TRP A 65 -11.08 -34.72 -8.71
CA TRP A 65 -11.06 -33.31 -8.33
C TRP A 65 -9.64 -32.80 -8.18
N LYS A 66 -9.37 -31.68 -8.83
CA LYS A 66 -8.14 -30.90 -8.73
C LYS A 66 -8.30 -29.86 -7.64
N VAL A 67 -7.64 -30.07 -6.50
CA VAL A 67 -7.67 -29.15 -5.35
C VAL A 67 -6.44 -28.26 -5.39
N MET A 68 -6.65 -26.95 -5.35
CA MET A 68 -5.57 -25.96 -5.30
C MET A 68 -5.41 -25.39 -3.90
N ARG A 69 -4.18 -25.41 -3.42
CA ARG A 69 -3.80 -24.93 -2.08
C ARG A 69 -2.76 -23.84 -2.18
N CYS A 70 -2.96 -22.79 -1.38
CA CYS A 70 -1.98 -21.73 -1.22
C CYS A 70 -0.98 -22.11 -0.13
N LEU A 71 0.28 -22.23 -0.51
CA LEU A 71 1.38 -22.59 0.39
C LEU A 71 1.77 -21.45 1.33
N ASN A 72 1.38 -20.20 1.10
CA ASN A 72 1.62 -19.11 2.05
C ASN A 72 0.61 -19.15 3.22
N CYS A 73 -0.68 -18.96 2.94
CA CYS A 73 -1.74 -18.99 3.97
C CYS A 73 -2.22 -20.39 4.38
N GLN A 74 -1.64 -21.45 3.82
CA GLN A 74 -1.97 -22.87 4.07
C GLN A 74 -3.41 -23.30 3.79
N LYS A 75 -4.22 -22.47 3.12
CA LYS A 75 -5.62 -22.80 2.84
C LYS A 75 -5.79 -23.44 1.47
N ASP A 76 -6.65 -24.45 1.41
CA ASP A 76 -7.25 -24.90 0.16
C ASP A 76 -8.18 -23.79 -0.33
N ILE A 77 -7.92 -23.30 -1.55
CA ILE A 77 -8.61 -22.12 -2.09
C ILE A 77 -9.85 -22.56 -2.87
N CYS A 78 -9.68 -23.54 -3.76
CA CYS A 78 -10.76 -24.07 -4.58
C CYS A 78 -10.46 -25.50 -5.00
N CYS A 79 -11.49 -26.19 -5.48
CA CYS A 79 -11.32 -27.40 -6.26
C CYS A 79 -12.13 -27.32 -7.55
N SER A 80 -11.65 -28.00 -8.58
CA SER A 80 -12.29 -28.06 -9.89
C SER A 80 -12.34 -29.50 -10.38
N ARG A 81 -13.37 -29.83 -11.14
CA ARG A 81 -13.48 -31.11 -11.85
C ARG A 81 -13.57 -30.86 -13.35
N GLU A 82 -12.76 -31.58 -14.11
CA GLU A 82 -12.89 -31.68 -15.57
C GLU A 82 -13.73 -32.92 -15.90
N GLY A 83 -14.76 -32.77 -16.73
CA GLY A 83 -15.67 -33.86 -17.09
C GLY A 83 -16.67 -33.47 -18.19
N ARG A 84 -17.45 -34.44 -18.71
CA ARG A 84 -18.51 -34.19 -19.69
C ARG A 84 -19.69 -33.47 -19.02
N GLY A 85 -19.60 -32.15 -18.94
CA GLY A 85 -20.57 -31.23 -18.32
C GLY A 85 -19.95 -29.84 -18.14
N SER A 86 -20.68 -28.91 -17.54
CA SER A 86 -20.11 -27.61 -17.14
C SER A 86 -19.00 -27.83 -16.10
N PRO A 87 -17.84 -27.15 -16.21
CA PRO A 87 -16.79 -27.26 -15.20
C PRO A 87 -17.35 -26.79 -13.85
N SER A 88 -17.39 -27.70 -12.87
CA SER A 88 -17.79 -27.36 -11.51
C SER A 88 -16.56 -26.89 -10.74
N LEU A 89 -16.61 -25.66 -10.25
CA LEU A 89 -15.60 -25.06 -9.38
C LEU A 89 -16.21 -24.81 -8.00
N LEU A 90 -15.66 -25.44 -6.97
CA LEU A 90 -16.03 -25.18 -5.59
C LEU A 90 -14.98 -24.27 -4.94
N LEU A 91 -15.47 -23.25 -4.24
CA LEU A 91 -14.70 -22.18 -3.62
C LEU A 91 -14.77 -22.28 -2.11
N ASN A 92 -13.62 -22.22 -1.44
CA ASN A 92 -13.57 -22.17 0.01
C ASN A 92 -13.79 -20.73 0.50
N SER A 93 -15.01 -20.44 0.96
CA SER A 93 -15.41 -19.10 1.42
C SER A 93 -14.52 -18.53 2.53
N SER A 94 -14.02 -19.37 3.43
CA SER A 94 -13.17 -18.95 4.56
C SER A 94 -11.75 -18.55 4.15
N SER A 95 -11.37 -18.88 2.91
CA SER A 95 -10.04 -18.62 2.36
C SER A 95 -10.02 -17.45 1.40
N ILE A 96 -11.19 -16.99 0.93
CA ILE A 96 -11.35 -16.01 -0.14
C ILE A 96 -11.86 -14.68 0.42
N ILE A 97 -11.15 -13.61 0.12
CA ILE A 97 -11.62 -12.23 0.24
C ILE A 97 -12.34 -11.82 -1.05
N THR A 98 -13.53 -11.26 -0.89
CA THR A 98 -14.43 -10.87 -1.98
C THR A 98 -14.68 -9.37 -2.07
N THR A 99 -14.31 -8.61 -1.03
CA THR A 99 -14.62 -7.18 -0.95
C THR A 99 -13.36 -6.32 -0.97
N LYS A 100 -13.51 -5.08 -1.43
CA LYS A 100 -12.40 -4.12 -1.52
C LYS A 100 -11.90 -3.73 -0.14
N GLU A 101 -12.79 -3.61 0.84
CA GLU A 101 -12.46 -3.22 2.21
C GLU A 101 -11.57 -4.27 2.87
N LYS A 102 -11.88 -5.56 2.68
CA LYS A 102 -11.02 -6.66 3.16
C LYS A 102 -9.67 -6.66 2.47
N THR A 103 -9.64 -6.32 1.19
CA THR A 103 -8.37 -6.21 0.44
C THR A 103 -7.53 -5.05 0.98
N GLN A 104 -8.13 -3.90 1.21
CA GLN A 104 -7.45 -2.74 1.79
C GLN A 104 -6.94 -3.02 3.21
N ALA A 105 -7.73 -3.72 4.03
CA ALA A 105 -7.29 -4.15 5.35
C ALA A 105 -6.06 -5.08 5.30
N VAL A 106 -5.97 -5.93 4.28
CA VAL A 106 -4.76 -6.75 4.05
C VAL A 106 -3.57 -5.88 3.67
N LEU A 107 -3.75 -4.89 2.79
CA LEU A 107 -2.67 -3.98 2.36
C LEU A 107 -2.14 -3.10 3.50
N GLN A 108 -2.98 -2.79 4.49
CA GLN A 108 -2.62 -2.00 5.67
C GLN A 108 -2.06 -2.86 6.82
N SER A 109 -2.00 -4.18 6.65
CA SER A 109 -1.48 -5.07 7.68
C SER A 109 0.03 -4.88 7.85
N PRO A 110 0.56 -4.93 9.10
CA PRO A 110 2.01 -4.86 9.33
C PRO A 110 2.77 -6.03 8.69
N ASN A 111 2.10 -7.16 8.44
CA ASN A 111 2.69 -8.34 7.81
C ASN A 111 2.60 -8.30 6.28
N PHE A 112 2.06 -7.23 5.70
CA PHE A 112 2.03 -7.06 4.26
C PHE A 112 3.43 -6.72 3.77
N SER A 113 3.96 -7.52 2.85
CA SER A 113 5.24 -7.25 2.21
C SER A 113 5.03 -6.41 0.95
N PRO A 114 5.43 -5.12 0.93
CA PRO A 114 5.36 -4.31 -0.28
C PRO A 114 6.29 -4.86 -1.37
N VAL A 115 7.44 -5.44 -0.98
CA VAL A 115 8.41 -6.07 -1.90
C VAL A 115 7.76 -7.18 -2.72
N PHE A 116 7.00 -8.05 -2.06
CA PHE A 116 6.41 -9.22 -2.70
C PHE A 116 4.94 -9.03 -3.09
N GLY A 117 4.27 -7.96 -2.64
CA GLY A 117 2.87 -7.70 -2.92
C GLY A 117 1.90 -8.70 -2.29
N LEU A 118 2.29 -9.34 -1.18
CA LEU A 118 1.52 -10.38 -0.52
C LEU A 118 1.56 -10.23 1.01
N LEU A 119 0.51 -10.71 1.67
CA LEU A 119 0.50 -10.80 3.13
C LEU A 119 1.33 -12.00 3.55
N LEU A 120 2.46 -11.78 4.21
CA LEU A 120 3.26 -12.86 4.75
C LEU A 120 2.45 -13.50 5.88
N SER A 121 2.21 -14.80 5.77
CA SER A 121 1.47 -15.49 6.81
C SER A 121 2.34 -15.54 8.06
N ASP A 122 1.78 -15.01 9.16
CA ASP A 122 2.35 -15.00 10.50
C ASP A 122 2.37 -16.43 11.04
N ARG A 123 3.16 -17.28 10.39
CA ARG A 123 3.56 -18.52 11.00
C ARG A 123 4.49 -18.12 12.12
N SER A 124 4.40 -18.85 13.22
CA SER A 124 5.42 -18.91 14.27
C SER A 124 6.75 -19.42 13.68
N ILE A 125 7.31 -18.69 12.72
CA ILE A 125 8.68 -18.85 12.29
C ILE A 125 9.46 -18.40 13.51
N ASP A 126 10.14 -19.36 14.12
CA ASP A 126 11.03 -19.09 15.24
C ASP A 126 11.89 -17.86 14.88
N PRO A 127 11.89 -16.80 15.70
CA PRO A 127 12.72 -15.62 15.45
C PRO A 127 14.19 -15.99 15.18
N SER A 128 14.67 -17.10 15.75
CA SER A 128 16.00 -17.66 15.53
C SER A 128 16.21 -18.11 14.08
N ILE A 129 15.17 -18.59 13.40
CA ILE A 129 15.21 -18.97 11.98
C ILE A 129 15.22 -17.71 11.10
N LEU A 130 14.53 -16.64 11.49
CA LEU A 130 14.54 -15.37 10.74
C LEU A 130 15.90 -14.67 10.78
N LEU A 131 16.69 -14.92 11.84
CA LEU A 131 18.06 -14.41 11.97
C LEU A 131 19.08 -15.23 11.15
N ALA A 132 18.74 -16.47 10.80
CA ALA A 132 19.60 -17.29 9.95
C ALA A 132 19.47 -16.83 8.49
N THR A 133 20.61 -16.65 7.82
CA THR A 133 20.60 -16.46 6.37
C THR A 133 20.18 -17.77 5.72
N PRO A 134 19.08 -17.82 4.94
CA PRO A 134 18.69 -19.04 4.26
C PRO A 134 19.79 -19.43 3.28
N SER A 135 20.22 -20.68 3.32
CA SER A 135 21.11 -21.25 2.31
C SER A 135 20.31 -22.29 1.52
N PRO A 136 20.10 -22.09 0.21
CA PRO A 136 19.46 -23.12 -0.61
C PRO A 136 20.34 -24.37 -0.64
N ASP A 137 19.73 -25.54 -0.80
CA ASP A 137 20.47 -26.78 -1.06
C ASP A 137 21.21 -26.66 -2.41
N PRO A 138 22.56 -26.74 -2.45
CA PRO A 138 23.32 -26.63 -3.69
C PRO A 138 23.01 -27.77 -4.68
N GLY A 139 22.49 -28.91 -4.21
CA GLY A 139 22.02 -30.00 -5.05
C GLY A 139 20.69 -29.70 -5.74
N ASN A 140 19.93 -28.72 -5.24
CA ASN A 140 18.62 -28.35 -5.76
C ASN A 140 18.69 -27.06 -6.57
N ARG A 141 18.92 -27.21 -7.89
CA ARG A 141 19.00 -26.09 -8.83
C ARG A 141 17.74 -25.22 -8.84
N ALA A 142 16.55 -25.82 -8.71
CA ALA A 142 15.29 -25.09 -8.75
C ALA A 142 15.13 -24.18 -7.52
N GLU A 143 15.49 -24.68 -6.34
CA GLU A 143 15.49 -23.92 -5.10
C GLU A 143 16.55 -22.81 -5.11
N THR A 144 17.75 -23.09 -5.61
CA THR A 144 18.81 -22.08 -5.76
C THR A 144 18.38 -20.93 -6.66
N LEU A 145 17.78 -21.22 -7.82
CA LEU A 145 17.27 -20.19 -8.73
C LEU A 145 16.12 -19.39 -8.10
N LEU A 146 15.21 -20.06 -7.39
CA LEU A 146 14.12 -19.39 -6.67
C LEU A 146 14.69 -18.42 -5.63
N PHE A 147 15.67 -18.86 -4.84
CA PHE A 147 16.32 -18.04 -3.83
C PHE A 147 17.01 -16.80 -4.44
N GLN A 148 17.77 -16.98 -5.52
CA GLN A 148 18.40 -15.86 -6.24
C GLN A 148 17.37 -14.87 -6.80
N ASN A 149 16.25 -15.36 -7.32
CA ASN A 149 15.16 -14.50 -7.81
C ASN A 149 14.52 -13.69 -6.67
N LEU A 150 14.33 -14.30 -5.49
CA LEU A 150 13.83 -13.60 -4.30
C LEU A 150 14.82 -12.51 -3.85
N GLN A 151 16.12 -12.83 -3.79
CA GLN A 151 17.16 -11.84 -3.47
C GLN A 151 17.18 -10.68 -4.46
N THR A 152 17.14 -10.97 -5.76
CA THR A 152 17.14 -9.95 -6.82
C THR A 152 15.93 -9.02 -6.70
N LYS A 153 14.73 -9.57 -6.42
CA LYS A 153 13.54 -8.74 -6.19
C LYS A 153 13.70 -7.81 -4.98
N VAL A 154 14.29 -8.30 -3.89
CA VAL A 154 14.54 -7.50 -2.69
C VAL A 154 15.51 -6.37 -2.99
N SER A 155 16.66 -6.68 -3.60
CA SER A 155 17.67 -5.67 -3.96
C SER A 155 17.07 -4.60 -4.86
N LYS A 156 16.39 -5.00 -5.94
CA LYS A 156 15.76 -4.06 -6.87
C LYS A 156 14.74 -3.15 -6.18
N PHE A 157 13.90 -3.70 -5.30
CA PHE A 157 12.92 -2.91 -4.56
C PHE A 157 13.60 -1.88 -3.64
N ILE A 158 14.68 -2.28 -2.94
CA ILE A 158 15.43 -1.38 -2.07
C ILE A 158 16.06 -0.24 -2.88
N ASP A 159 16.64 -0.55 -4.05
CA ASP A 159 17.25 0.45 -4.92
C ASP A 159 16.19 1.45 -5.42
N GLU A 160 15.05 0.97 -5.92
CA GLU A 160 13.93 1.80 -6.39
C GLU A 160 13.35 2.67 -5.26
N GLU A 161 13.13 2.11 -4.07
CA GLU A 161 12.59 2.87 -2.93
C GLU A 161 13.61 3.89 -2.40
N THR A 162 14.90 3.57 -2.47
CA THR A 162 15.99 4.49 -2.11
C THR A 162 16.03 5.69 -3.06
N GLU A 163 15.91 5.46 -4.35
CA GLU A 163 15.82 6.52 -5.36
C GLU A 163 14.59 7.40 -5.12
N ALA A 164 13.40 6.80 -5.02
CA ALA A 164 12.16 7.53 -4.75
C ALA A 164 12.19 8.29 -3.40
N MET A 165 12.89 7.76 -2.41
CA MET A 165 13.10 8.47 -1.13
C MET A 165 14.03 9.67 -1.30
N ASN A 166 15.12 9.54 -2.04
CA ASN A 166 16.04 10.64 -2.31
C ASN A 166 15.36 11.78 -3.09
N GLU A 167 14.50 11.47 -4.05
CA GLU A 167 13.68 12.46 -4.76
C GLU A 167 12.76 13.22 -3.81
N ARG A 168 12.02 12.51 -2.96
CA ARG A 168 11.15 13.13 -1.94
C ARG A 168 11.93 14.04 -0.99
N ILE A 169 13.14 13.64 -0.58
CA ILE A 169 14.02 14.45 0.27
C ILE A 169 14.47 15.71 -0.49
N ALA A 170 14.84 15.59 -1.76
CA ALA A 170 15.26 16.73 -2.58
C ALA A 170 14.12 17.74 -2.76
N GLU A 171 12.91 17.27 -3.07
CA GLU A 171 11.73 18.13 -3.17
C GLU A 171 11.40 18.83 -1.86
N PHE A 172 11.47 18.10 -0.74
CA PHE A 172 11.21 18.66 0.57
C PHE A 172 12.24 19.74 0.92
N LYS A 173 13.53 19.49 0.70
CA LYS A 173 14.60 20.47 0.92
C LYS A 173 14.39 21.73 0.10
N LYS A 174 14.05 21.58 -1.20
CA LYS A 174 13.75 22.71 -2.07
C LYS A 174 12.59 23.56 -1.54
N LYS A 175 11.49 22.91 -1.14
CA LYS A 175 10.31 23.59 -0.57
C LYS A 175 10.64 24.33 0.72
N GLU A 176 11.48 23.76 1.59
CA GLU A 176 11.90 24.42 2.84
C GLU A 176 12.85 25.60 2.58
N GLU A 177 13.75 25.48 1.61
CA GLU A 177 14.64 26.57 1.22
C GLU A 177 13.86 27.77 0.64
N GLU A 178 12.87 27.51 -0.22
CA GLU A 178 11.97 28.54 -0.75
C GLU A 178 11.20 29.27 0.37
N LYS A 179 10.72 28.53 1.38
CA LYS A 179 10.08 29.12 2.57
C LYS A 179 11.04 30.01 3.36
N LEU A 180 12.28 29.55 3.56
CA LEU A 180 13.30 30.31 4.28
C LEU A 180 13.67 31.61 3.56
N GLN A 181 13.86 31.56 2.25
CA GLN A 181 14.15 32.75 1.44
C GLN A 181 13.00 33.76 1.50
N LYS A 182 11.75 33.28 1.44
CA LYS A 182 10.57 34.13 1.61
C LYS A 182 10.54 34.78 3.00
N LEU A 183 10.84 34.03 4.06
CA LEU A 183 10.89 34.56 5.41
C LEU A 183 11.99 35.62 5.59
N GLN A 184 13.18 35.37 5.04
CA GLN A 184 14.29 36.31 5.10
C GLN A 184 13.96 37.61 4.37
N SER A 185 13.43 37.52 3.15
CA SER A 185 13.04 38.71 2.38
C SER A 185 11.93 39.51 3.09
N GLN A 186 10.96 38.82 3.68
CA GLN A 186 9.92 39.45 4.50
C GLN A 186 10.52 40.16 5.72
N ALA A 187 11.37 39.50 6.50
CA ALA A 187 12.00 40.09 7.67
C ALA A 187 12.84 41.34 7.33
N VAL A 188 13.56 41.32 6.19
CA VAL A 188 14.32 42.48 5.71
C VAL A 188 13.38 43.63 5.34
N ASN A 189 12.27 43.35 4.67
CA ASN A 189 11.27 44.35 4.31
C ASN A 189 10.57 44.93 5.55
N ASP A 190 10.18 44.09 6.49
CA ASP A 190 9.56 44.50 7.75
C ASP A 190 10.50 45.43 8.53
N ARG A 191 11.79 45.07 8.63
CA ARG A 191 12.82 45.93 9.22
C ARG A 191 12.91 47.30 8.54
N LYS A 192 12.90 47.33 7.19
CA LYS A 192 12.94 48.60 6.43
C LYS A 192 11.69 49.44 6.71
N CYS A 193 10.51 48.85 6.67
CA CYS A 193 9.24 49.53 6.96
C CYS A 193 9.22 50.14 8.37
N LEU A 194 9.67 49.38 9.37
CA LEU A 194 9.78 49.86 10.75
C LEU A 194 10.75 51.05 10.86
N TRP A 195 11.91 50.98 10.19
CA TRP A 195 12.88 52.07 10.18
C TRP A 195 12.31 53.36 9.55
N TYR A 196 11.62 53.26 8.42
CA TYR A 196 10.98 54.41 7.79
C TYR A 196 9.86 55.01 8.65
N THR A 197 9.12 54.18 9.39
CA THR A 197 8.08 54.65 10.33
C THR A 197 8.69 55.42 11.51
N LEU A 198 9.82 54.96 12.05
CA LEU A 198 10.52 55.64 13.15
C LEU A 198 11.20 56.95 12.72
N SER A 199 11.80 56.96 11.52
CA SER A 199 12.46 58.16 10.98
C SER A 199 11.47 59.26 10.55
N SER A 200 10.28 58.89 10.06
CA SER A 200 9.22 59.83 9.71
C SER A 200 8.53 60.45 10.93
N SER A 201 8.30 59.68 11.99
CA SER A 201 7.75 60.19 13.26
C SER A 201 8.70 61.11 14.02
N SER A 202 10.02 60.90 13.90
CA SER A 202 11.04 61.78 14.50
C SER A 202 11.29 63.07 13.72
N SER A 203 10.89 63.14 12.44
CA SER A 203 10.98 64.36 11.62
C SER A 203 9.70 65.22 11.70
N SER A 204 8.52 64.62 11.91
CA SER A 204 7.27 65.38 12.16
C SER A 204 7.21 66.06 13.54
N SER A 205 8.03 65.65 14.52
CA SER A 205 8.10 66.30 15.84
C SER A 205 9.01 67.54 15.88
N ARG A 206 9.66 67.89 14.77
CA ARG A 206 10.46 69.13 14.63
C ARG A 206 9.79 70.08 13.65
N SER A 207 8.68 70.69 14.07
CA SER A 207 8.26 71.99 13.53
C SER A 207 8.57 73.08 14.56
N PRO A 208 9.26 74.18 14.19
CA PRO A 208 9.67 75.24 15.10
C PRO A 208 8.48 76.09 15.53
N SER A 209 8.52 76.53 16.78
CA SER A 209 7.79 77.69 17.29
C SER A 209 7.96 78.89 16.34
N SER A 210 6.91 79.23 15.58
CA SER A 210 6.83 80.52 14.89
C SER A 210 6.31 81.56 15.89
N THR A 211 7.25 82.22 16.53
CA THR A 211 7.06 83.50 17.21
C THR A 211 6.63 84.54 16.16
N SER A 212 5.39 85.01 16.21
CA SER A 212 4.94 86.19 15.47
C SER A 212 4.57 87.29 16.45
N SER A 213 5.57 88.08 16.84
CA SER A 213 5.42 89.31 17.60
C SER A 213 5.39 90.52 16.64
N SER A 214 4.24 91.19 16.60
CA SER A 214 4.04 92.64 16.52
C SER A 214 4.74 93.49 15.44
N SER A 215 3.93 94.15 14.61
CA SER A 215 4.07 95.60 14.37
C SER A 215 2.71 96.27 14.14
N SER A 216 2.41 97.16 15.06
CA SER A 216 1.33 98.14 15.11
C SER A 216 1.50 99.25 14.06
N SER A 217 0.39 99.74 13.49
CA SER A 217 0.28 101.14 13.08
C SER A 217 -1.19 101.58 13.12
N SER A 218 -1.45 102.49 14.05
CA SER A 218 -2.63 103.32 14.23
C SER A 218 -2.58 104.52 13.28
N SER A 219 -3.72 104.89 12.68
CA SER A 219 -3.97 106.27 12.23
C SER A 219 -5.47 106.55 12.16
N SER A 220 -5.96 107.28 13.16
CA SER A 220 -7.24 107.99 13.19
C SER A 220 -7.05 109.41 12.64
N SER A 221 -8.05 109.94 11.93
CA SER A 221 -8.42 111.36 11.63
C SER A 221 -9.28 111.33 10.35
N SER A 222 -10.49 111.87 10.23
CA SER A 222 -11.25 112.87 10.98
C SER A 222 -12.75 112.61 10.83
#